data_AF-A0A2K6L5L2-F1
#
_entry.id   AF-A0A2K6L5L2-F1
#
_cell.length_a   1.000
_cell.length_b   1.000
_cell.length_c   1.000
_cell.angle_alpha   90.00
_cell.angle_beta   90.00
_cell.angle_gamma   90.00
#
_symmetry.space_group_name_H-M   'P 1'
#
loop_
_entity.id
_entity.type
_entity.pdbx_description
1 polymer ?
#
loop_
_entity_poly.entity_id
_entity_poly.type
_entity_poly.pdbx_seq_one_letter_code
_entity_poly.pdbx_strand_id
1 'polypeptide(L)'
;MCPRHPEPVPLAHPLPVLKEALEKVDHILRQAMSAPGVAAMSAVVIHNDTVLWTGNFGKKNGSDPASGAPNEYTMYRISSISKIFPVLMLYRLWEEGIVTSLDDPLERYASTFTINNPLGLASAPEQQGLMDRMASQLSGLPRRLRSTSLLWKGSTQEALNLLKDDVLVVDPGTRCHYSTLAFSLLAHVLAAHTAQGDYQRWVSENVLEPLGMADTGFDLTPAVRARLAAGFYGSGRPAPLYDLGWYRPSGQMYSTAADLAKLAVALLGSGPRRLLRPDAAKTLLAPLLACPGAYFANETGTPWEFHAQRGYRVVRKDGDLDGYAATFSLVPPLRLGLVLLLAGPRPPGPDLVTRAYDELLPALEGALREAEPGPAPPPSAHPFAGYFTFANLTFYEVRAGPAGELRLRQFGPRVEALVPPAFRTLALRHLHGRVFQLHVAREFPCTLPLGDAWLSLEAQHGQLVNFYPLDHHGLSPGFDVPGLNTYRVLRLQRKPVFKTQ
;
A
#
# COMPACT_ATOMS: atom_id res chain seq x y z
N MET A 1 19.45 -11.09 -2.09
CA MET A 1 20.07 -9.92 -2.75
C MET A 1 19.23 -8.70 -2.41
N CYS A 2 19.87 -7.57 -2.18
CA CYS A 2 19.22 -6.28 -1.95
C CYS A 2 19.53 -5.29 -3.10
N PRO A 3 18.72 -4.23 -3.26
CA PRO A 3 17.48 -4.00 -2.53
C PRO A 3 16.40 -5.01 -2.97
N ARG A 4 15.60 -5.49 -2.01
CA ARG A 4 14.54 -6.49 -2.29
C ARG A 4 13.51 -5.91 -3.28
N HIS A 5 13.32 -4.60 -3.24
CA HIS A 5 12.43 -3.83 -4.11
C HIS A 5 13.21 -2.65 -4.73
N PRO A 6 13.04 -2.34 -6.02
CA PRO A 6 13.72 -1.21 -6.65
C PRO A 6 13.22 0.14 -6.13
N GLU A 7 14.04 1.19 -6.28
CA GLU A 7 13.59 2.54 -5.92
C GLU A 7 12.51 3.03 -6.91
N PRO A 8 11.42 3.67 -6.43
CA PRO A 8 10.43 4.28 -7.31
C PRO A 8 11.02 5.50 -8.02
N VAL A 9 11.49 5.30 -9.25
CA VAL A 9 11.96 6.36 -10.14
C VAL A 9 10.91 6.71 -11.19
N PRO A 10 10.87 7.95 -11.70
CA PRO A 10 9.99 8.30 -12.81
C PRO A 10 10.27 7.41 -14.02
N LEU A 11 9.22 6.76 -14.54
CA LEU A 11 9.31 5.92 -15.73
C LEU A 11 8.86 6.71 -16.96
N ALA A 12 9.66 6.68 -18.02
CA ALA A 12 9.28 7.25 -19.31
C ALA A 12 8.37 6.28 -20.05
N HIS A 13 7.12 6.68 -20.28
CA HIS A 13 6.14 5.86 -21.00
C HIS A 13 6.19 6.10 -22.52
N PRO A 14 5.85 5.09 -23.36
CA PRO A 14 5.44 3.74 -22.99
C PRO A 14 6.64 2.80 -22.73
N LEU A 15 6.49 1.88 -21.76
CA LEU A 15 7.48 0.85 -21.45
C LEU A 15 7.08 -0.49 -22.09
N PRO A 16 7.87 -1.03 -23.05
CA PRO A 16 7.51 -2.27 -23.74
C PRO A 16 7.26 -3.46 -22.81
N VAL A 17 8.09 -3.65 -21.78
CA VAL A 17 7.96 -4.75 -20.80
C VAL A 17 6.64 -4.68 -20.02
N LEU A 18 6.22 -3.46 -19.66
CA LEU A 18 4.97 -3.23 -18.95
C LEU A 18 3.77 -3.41 -19.88
N LYS A 19 3.90 -3.04 -21.16
CA LYS A 19 2.88 -3.28 -22.17
C LYS A 19 2.59 -4.77 -22.34
N GLU A 20 3.63 -5.60 -22.46
CA GLU A 20 3.48 -7.06 -22.59
C GLU A 20 2.78 -7.66 -21.35
N ALA A 21 3.18 -7.23 -20.15
CA ALA A 21 2.53 -7.67 -18.92
C ALA A 21 1.04 -7.27 -18.88
N LEU A 22 0.71 -6.05 -19.30
CA LEU A 22 -0.68 -5.57 -19.38
C LEU A 22 -1.51 -6.34 -20.43
N GLU A 23 -0.92 -6.74 -21.56
CA GLU A 23 -1.58 -7.60 -22.55
C GLU A 23 -1.90 -8.99 -21.96
N LYS A 24 -0.99 -9.56 -21.15
CA LYS A 24 -1.25 -10.81 -20.42
C LYS A 24 -2.36 -10.63 -19.38
N VAL A 25 -2.38 -9.52 -18.65
CA VAL A 25 -3.47 -9.17 -17.72
C VAL A 25 -4.81 -9.07 -18.46
N ASP A 26 -4.87 -8.40 -19.62
CA ASP A 26 -6.09 -8.34 -20.44
C ASP A 26 -6.57 -9.74 -20.81
N HIS A 27 -5.65 -10.60 -21.27
CA HIS A 27 -5.97 -11.97 -21.64
C HIS A 27 -6.52 -12.79 -20.46
N ILE A 28 -5.88 -12.70 -19.28
CA ILE A 28 -6.32 -13.37 -18.04
C ILE A 28 -7.75 -12.97 -17.70
N LEU A 29 -8.04 -11.67 -17.69
CA LEU A 29 -9.35 -11.14 -17.31
C LEU A 29 -10.42 -11.44 -18.37
N ARG A 30 -10.07 -11.37 -19.66
CA ARG A 30 -10.96 -11.73 -20.76
C ARG A 30 -11.35 -13.20 -20.73
N GLN A 31 -10.40 -14.10 -20.44
CA GLN A 31 -10.70 -15.53 -20.27
C GLN A 31 -11.66 -15.76 -19.10
N ALA A 32 -11.50 -15.01 -18.01
CA ALA A 32 -12.33 -15.13 -16.81
C ALA A 32 -13.81 -14.79 -17.04
N MET A 33 -14.14 -14.04 -18.10
CA MET A 33 -15.54 -13.77 -18.51
C MET A 33 -16.32 -15.01 -18.94
N SER A 34 -15.64 -16.11 -19.28
CA SER A 34 -16.30 -17.39 -19.58
C SER A 34 -16.91 -18.06 -18.34
N ALA A 35 -16.58 -17.58 -17.14
CA ALA A 35 -17.12 -18.12 -15.90
C ALA A 35 -18.64 -17.89 -15.79
N PRO A 36 -19.40 -18.90 -15.31
CA PRO A 36 -20.84 -18.76 -15.15
C PRO A 36 -21.24 -17.55 -14.28
N GLY A 37 -22.18 -16.75 -14.79
CA GLY A 37 -22.75 -15.62 -14.05
C GLY A 37 -21.94 -14.32 -14.10
N VAL A 38 -20.77 -14.28 -14.74
CA VAL A 38 -20.00 -13.04 -14.92
C VAL A 38 -20.49 -12.31 -16.19
N ALA A 39 -21.34 -11.31 -16.01
CA ALA A 39 -21.93 -10.57 -17.13
C ALA A 39 -21.05 -9.40 -17.60
N ALA A 40 -20.46 -8.67 -16.66
CA ALA A 40 -19.58 -7.54 -16.93
C ALA A 40 -18.39 -7.51 -15.97
N MET A 41 -17.28 -6.99 -16.45
CA MET A 41 -16.08 -6.75 -15.68
C MET A 41 -15.44 -5.43 -16.11
N SER A 42 -14.99 -4.64 -15.13
CA SER A 42 -14.18 -3.44 -15.35
C SER A 42 -12.96 -3.47 -14.42
N ALA A 43 -11.79 -3.18 -14.98
CA ALA A 43 -10.53 -3.20 -14.25
C ALA A 43 -9.64 -2.03 -14.66
N VAL A 44 -8.81 -1.58 -13.73
CA VAL A 44 -7.84 -0.50 -13.95
C VAL A 44 -6.53 -0.80 -13.23
N VAL A 45 -5.41 -0.60 -13.92
CA VAL A 45 -4.06 -0.67 -13.35
C VAL A 45 -3.53 0.76 -13.26
N ILE A 46 -3.11 1.16 -12.05
CA ILE A 46 -2.60 2.49 -11.74
C ILE A 46 -1.12 2.37 -11.38
N HIS A 47 -0.28 3.28 -11.86
CA HIS A 47 1.08 3.46 -11.36
C HIS A 47 1.34 4.94 -11.11
N ASN A 48 1.79 5.26 -9.89
CA ASN A 48 1.90 6.62 -9.39
C ASN A 48 0.53 7.34 -9.49
N ASP A 49 0.44 8.41 -10.27
CA ASP A 49 -0.76 9.20 -10.55
C ASP A 49 -1.35 8.93 -11.94
N THR A 50 -0.85 7.89 -12.63
CA THR A 50 -1.25 7.58 -14.01
C THR A 50 -2.00 6.26 -14.10
N VAL A 51 -3.02 6.23 -14.97
CA VAL A 51 -3.68 4.99 -15.37
C VAL A 51 -2.84 4.36 -16.48
N LEU A 52 -2.30 3.18 -16.21
CA LEU A 52 -1.49 2.43 -17.18
C LEU A 52 -2.36 1.65 -18.17
N TRP A 53 -3.51 1.19 -17.70
CA TRP A 53 -4.40 0.33 -18.46
C TRP A 53 -5.80 0.30 -17.86
N THR A 54 -6.78 0.19 -18.75
CA THR A 54 -8.19 -0.04 -18.43
C THR A 54 -8.70 -1.21 -19.25
N GLY A 55 -9.31 -2.19 -18.60
CA GLY A 55 -9.98 -3.31 -19.26
C GLY A 55 -11.45 -3.33 -18.93
N ASN A 56 -12.28 -3.47 -19.97
CA ASN A 56 -13.73 -3.54 -19.81
C ASN A 56 -14.26 -4.67 -20.68
N PHE A 57 -14.97 -5.62 -20.08
CA PHE A 57 -15.34 -6.87 -20.71
C PHE A 57 -16.79 -7.24 -20.45
N GLY A 58 -17.42 -7.92 -21.41
CA GLY A 58 -18.80 -8.39 -21.31
C GLY A 58 -19.85 -7.36 -21.71
N LYS A 59 -21.03 -7.43 -21.10
CA LYS A 59 -22.19 -6.55 -21.36
C LYS A 59 -22.76 -6.02 -20.04
N LYS A 60 -23.11 -4.73 -19.98
CA LYS A 60 -23.67 -4.10 -18.77
C LYS A 60 -24.90 -4.84 -18.24
N ASN A 61 -25.74 -5.37 -19.12
CA ASN A 61 -26.82 -6.27 -18.78
C ASN A 61 -26.67 -7.58 -19.56
N GLY A 62 -26.24 -8.65 -18.89
CA GLY A 62 -26.04 -9.96 -19.51
C GLY A 62 -27.31 -10.62 -20.05
N SER A 63 -28.50 -10.22 -19.58
CA SER A 63 -29.78 -10.72 -20.08
C SER A 63 -30.29 -9.99 -21.33
N ASP A 64 -29.72 -8.83 -21.65
CA ASP A 64 -30.11 -8.03 -22.81
C ASP A 64 -29.05 -8.13 -23.91
N PRO A 65 -29.34 -8.82 -25.03
CA PRO A 65 -28.40 -8.91 -26.15
C PRO A 65 -28.00 -7.56 -26.75
N ALA A 66 -28.87 -6.55 -26.65
CA ALA A 66 -28.63 -5.19 -27.14
C ALA A 66 -27.83 -4.31 -26.15
N SER A 67 -27.61 -4.80 -24.92
CA SER A 67 -26.79 -4.07 -23.94
C SER A 67 -25.37 -3.88 -24.46
N GLY A 68 -24.90 -2.63 -24.40
CA GLY A 68 -23.52 -2.27 -24.71
C GLY A 68 -22.50 -2.87 -23.72
N ALA A 69 -21.23 -2.81 -24.13
CA ALA A 69 -20.09 -3.15 -23.29
C ALA A 69 -19.97 -2.18 -22.09
N PRO A 70 -19.43 -2.63 -20.95
CA PRO A 70 -19.07 -1.72 -19.87
C PRO A 70 -17.91 -0.79 -20.30
N ASN A 71 -17.72 0.29 -19.55
CA ASN A 71 -16.54 1.13 -19.60
C ASN A 71 -16.08 1.44 -18.17
N GLU A 72 -15.00 2.20 -18.02
CA GLU A 72 -14.39 2.58 -16.75
C GLU A 72 -15.32 3.42 -15.84
N TYR A 73 -16.40 3.96 -16.39
CA TYR A 73 -17.46 4.73 -15.71
C TYR A 73 -18.75 3.94 -15.48
N THR A 74 -18.79 2.65 -15.85
CA THR A 74 -19.87 1.74 -15.48
C THR A 74 -19.84 1.54 -13.97
N MET A 75 -21.00 1.68 -13.32
CA MET A 75 -21.11 1.52 -11.88
C MET A 75 -21.25 0.05 -11.50
N TYR A 76 -20.65 -0.34 -10.37
CA TYR A 76 -20.78 -1.66 -9.76
C TYR A 76 -21.03 -1.49 -8.27
N ARG A 77 -21.73 -2.44 -7.63
CA ARG A 77 -21.68 -2.51 -6.16
C ARG A 77 -20.27 -2.95 -5.76
N ILE A 78 -19.67 -2.24 -4.82
CA ILE A 78 -18.29 -2.52 -4.37
C ILE A 78 -18.27 -3.32 -3.06
N SER A 79 -19.44 -3.63 -2.51
CA SER A 79 -19.59 -4.57 -1.40
C SER A 79 -18.68 -4.17 -0.24
N SER A 80 -17.90 -5.09 0.33
CA SER A 80 -17.04 -4.81 1.49
C SER A 80 -15.85 -3.88 1.24
N ILE A 81 -15.58 -3.43 0.01
CA ILE A 81 -14.69 -2.27 -0.22
C ILE A 81 -15.24 -1.02 0.48
N SER A 82 -16.56 -0.95 0.72
CA SER A 82 -17.20 0.10 1.54
C SER A 82 -16.53 0.28 2.91
N LYS A 83 -15.92 -0.77 3.48
CA LYS A 83 -15.23 -0.73 4.78
C LYS A 83 -13.98 0.15 4.81
N ILE A 84 -13.47 0.56 3.65
CA ILE A 84 -12.40 1.57 3.57
C ILE A 84 -12.88 2.90 4.15
N PHE A 85 -14.13 3.29 3.90
CA PHE A 85 -14.63 4.63 4.23
C PHE A 85 -14.87 4.88 5.73
N PRO A 86 -15.39 3.93 6.55
CA PRO A 86 -15.41 4.08 8.01
C PRO A 86 -14.01 4.23 8.61
N VAL A 87 -13.02 3.55 8.05
CA VAL A 87 -11.63 3.67 8.53
C VAL A 87 -11.02 5.00 8.12
N LEU A 88 -11.29 5.47 6.89
CA LEU A 88 -10.90 6.83 6.50
C LEU A 88 -11.51 7.88 7.44
N MET A 89 -12.76 7.69 7.87
CA MET A 89 -13.38 8.54 8.89
C MET A 89 -12.64 8.51 10.22
N LEU A 90 -12.34 7.31 10.74
CA LEU A 90 -11.57 7.16 11.98
C LEU A 90 -10.23 7.92 11.91
N TYR A 91 -9.49 7.72 10.82
CA TYR A 91 -8.18 8.36 10.64
C TYR A 91 -8.31 9.89 10.49
N ARG A 92 -9.29 10.39 9.73
CA ARG A 92 -9.54 11.83 9.59
C ARG A 92 -9.88 12.49 10.91
N LEU A 93 -10.80 11.89 11.68
CA LEU A 93 -11.18 12.41 12.99
C LEU A 93 -10.03 12.34 14.00
N TRP A 94 -9.11 11.38 13.83
CA TRP A 94 -7.87 11.31 14.60
C TRP A 94 -6.89 12.44 14.25
N GLU A 95 -6.73 12.77 12.97
CA GLU A 95 -5.92 13.93 12.55
C GLU A 95 -6.51 15.27 13.02
N GLU A 96 -7.84 15.35 13.08
CA GLU A 96 -8.59 16.52 13.56
C GLU A 96 -8.64 16.62 15.09
N GLY A 97 -8.16 15.60 15.82
CA GLY A 97 -8.13 15.56 17.28
C GLY A 97 -9.48 15.28 17.95
N ILE A 98 -10.52 14.96 17.16
CA ILE A 98 -11.83 14.51 17.66
C ILE A 98 -11.70 13.08 18.23
N VAL A 99 -10.99 12.22 17.51
CA VAL A 99 -10.50 10.94 18.03
C VAL A 99 -9.12 11.17 18.63
N THR A 100 -8.89 10.78 19.89
CA THR A 100 -7.61 11.12 20.55
C THR A 100 -6.53 10.09 20.29
N SER A 101 -6.93 8.83 20.14
CA SER A 101 -6.08 7.71 19.79
C SER A 101 -6.84 6.75 18.87
N LEU A 102 -6.15 6.12 17.93
CA LEU A 102 -6.72 5.00 17.17
C LEU A 102 -7.08 3.82 18.09
N ASP A 103 -6.41 3.72 19.24
CA ASP A 103 -6.64 2.69 20.26
C ASP A 103 -7.59 3.19 21.37
N ASP A 104 -8.40 4.24 21.12
CA ASP A 104 -9.40 4.65 22.11
C ASP A 104 -10.46 3.54 22.33
N PRO A 105 -10.98 3.40 23.57
CA PRO A 105 -12.13 2.55 23.83
C PRO A 105 -13.38 3.12 23.16
N LEU A 106 -14.28 2.25 22.69
CA LEU A 106 -15.51 2.68 22.02
C LEU A 106 -16.44 3.44 22.97
N GLU A 107 -16.42 3.07 24.26
CA GLU A 107 -17.18 3.66 25.36
C GLU A 107 -16.96 5.16 25.50
N ARG A 108 -15.79 5.66 25.07
CA ARG A 108 -15.49 7.10 25.05
C ARG A 108 -16.40 7.88 24.09
N TYR A 109 -16.83 7.23 23.02
CA TYR A 109 -17.68 7.80 21.96
C TYR A 109 -19.10 7.22 21.99
N ALA A 110 -19.32 6.13 22.73
CA ALA A 110 -20.65 5.56 22.91
C ALA A 110 -20.77 5.08 24.34
N SER A 111 -21.13 5.97 25.26
CA SER A 111 -21.21 5.66 26.70
C SER A 111 -22.19 4.55 27.07
N THR A 112 -23.13 4.21 26.17
CA THR A 112 -24.07 3.10 26.34
C THR A 112 -23.62 1.78 25.71
N PHE A 113 -22.44 1.75 25.08
CA PHE A 113 -21.83 0.53 24.57
C PHE A 113 -21.34 -0.34 25.72
N THR A 114 -21.83 -1.57 25.78
CA THR A 114 -21.29 -2.64 26.61
C THR A 114 -21.45 -3.95 25.86
N ILE A 115 -20.53 -4.89 26.06
CA ILE A 115 -20.63 -6.26 25.57
C ILE A 115 -19.92 -7.20 26.53
N ASN A 116 -20.43 -8.42 26.70
CA ASN A 116 -19.84 -9.36 27.64
C ASN A 116 -18.60 -10.01 27.03
N ASN A 117 -17.50 -10.08 27.80
CA ASN A 117 -16.34 -10.89 27.43
C ASN A 117 -16.20 -12.10 28.38
N PRO A 118 -16.83 -13.25 28.06
CA PRO A 118 -16.71 -14.46 28.90
C PRO A 118 -15.34 -15.16 28.77
N LEU A 119 -14.47 -14.73 27.85
CA LEU A 119 -13.19 -15.39 27.55
C LEU A 119 -12.06 -14.96 28.51
N GLY A 120 -12.23 -13.81 29.18
CA GLY A 120 -11.50 -13.46 30.40
C GLY A 120 -10.03 -13.07 30.27
N LEU A 121 -9.43 -13.11 29.06
CA LEU A 121 -8.03 -12.70 28.86
C LEU A 121 -7.85 -11.16 28.86
N ALA A 122 -8.94 -10.40 28.70
CA ALA A 122 -8.94 -8.93 28.64
C ALA A 122 -9.06 -8.22 30.00
N SER A 123 -8.48 -8.76 31.06
CA SER A 123 -8.41 -8.09 32.37
C SER A 123 -7.24 -7.08 32.49
N ALA A 124 -6.46 -6.89 31.42
CA ALA A 124 -5.40 -5.88 31.34
C ALA A 124 -5.90 -4.57 30.68
N PRO A 125 -5.63 -3.39 31.26
CA PRO A 125 -5.98 -2.08 30.69
C PRO A 125 -5.45 -1.85 29.26
N GLU A 126 -4.35 -2.51 28.90
CA GLU A 126 -3.72 -2.44 27.57
C GLU A 126 -4.53 -3.14 26.45
N GLN A 127 -5.64 -3.82 26.79
CA GLN A 127 -6.56 -4.45 25.82
C GLN A 127 -7.86 -3.66 25.59
N GLN A 128 -7.96 -2.42 26.08
CA GLN A 128 -9.19 -1.60 26.01
C GLN A 128 -9.40 -0.84 24.70
N GLY A 129 -8.40 -0.74 23.82
CA GLY A 129 -8.56 -0.07 22.52
C GLY A 129 -9.42 -0.89 21.58
N LEU A 130 -10.61 -0.38 21.24
CA LEU A 130 -11.58 -1.10 20.41
C LEU A 130 -11.69 -0.49 19.00
N MET A 131 -11.35 0.78 18.81
CA MET A 131 -11.49 1.49 17.54
C MET A 131 -10.61 0.93 16.42
N ASP A 132 -9.29 0.84 16.62
CA ASP A 132 -8.33 0.21 15.71
C ASP A 132 -8.67 -1.26 15.47
N ARG A 133 -9.09 -1.98 16.51
CA ARG A 133 -9.47 -3.40 16.45
C ARG A 133 -10.74 -3.61 15.63
N MET A 134 -11.74 -2.73 15.76
CA MET A 134 -12.92 -2.72 14.91
C MET A 134 -12.55 -2.44 13.46
N ALA A 135 -11.69 -1.45 13.24
CA ALA A 135 -11.19 -1.08 11.93
C ALA A 135 -10.32 -2.15 11.27
N SER A 136 -9.80 -3.13 12.02
CA SER A 136 -8.83 -4.14 11.54
C SER A 136 -9.30 -5.60 11.62
N GLN A 137 -10.58 -5.84 11.86
CA GLN A 137 -11.10 -7.20 12.07
C GLN A 137 -10.48 -7.94 13.27
N LEU A 138 -10.10 -7.20 14.30
CA LEU A 138 -9.49 -7.70 15.53
C LEU A 138 -10.36 -7.46 16.78
N SER A 139 -11.56 -6.89 16.64
CA SER A 139 -12.39 -6.49 17.80
C SER A 139 -13.00 -7.64 18.59
N GLY A 140 -13.09 -8.84 18.00
CA GLY A 140 -13.83 -9.95 18.61
C GLY A 140 -15.36 -9.78 18.59
N LEU A 141 -15.88 -8.68 18.01
CA LEU A 141 -17.32 -8.48 17.86
C LEU A 141 -17.91 -9.56 16.95
N PRO A 142 -19.15 -10.02 17.22
CA PRO A 142 -19.86 -10.94 16.34
C PRO A 142 -19.91 -10.46 14.89
N ARG A 143 -20.08 -11.39 13.94
CA ARG A 143 -20.13 -11.04 12.51
C ARG A 143 -21.23 -10.00 12.19
N ARG A 144 -22.37 -10.14 12.86
CA ARG A 144 -23.60 -9.34 12.73
C ARG A 144 -24.29 -9.30 14.11
N LEU A 145 -25.14 -8.31 14.34
CA LEU A 145 -26.04 -8.24 15.50
C LEU A 145 -26.91 -9.51 15.59
N ARG A 146 -27.01 -10.06 16.80
CA ARG A 146 -27.86 -11.22 17.10
C ARG A 146 -29.31 -10.98 16.67
N SER A 147 -29.95 -12.01 16.13
CA SER A 147 -31.36 -11.98 15.70
C SER A 147 -31.71 -10.91 14.65
N THR A 148 -30.71 -10.42 13.90
CA THR A 148 -30.90 -9.48 12.78
C THR A 148 -30.45 -10.09 11.45
N SER A 149 -30.77 -9.41 10.36
CA SER A 149 -30.23 -9.69 9.02
C SER A 149 -29.33 -8.55 8.54
N LEU A 150 -28.64 -8.73 7.41
CA LEU A 150 -27.91 -7.65 6.76
C LEU A 150 -28.81 -6.53 6.22
N LEU A 151 -30.13 -6.71 6.24
CA LEU A 151 -31.13 -5.73 5.80
C LEU A 151 -31.83 -5.05 6.99
N TRP A 152 -31.30 -5.23 8.20
CA TRP A 152 -31.89 -4.66 9.42
C TRP A 152 -31.86 -3.13 9.37
N LYS A 153 -32.99 -2.50 9.71
CA LYS A 153 -33.21 -1.05 9.58
C LYS A 153 -33.42 -0.34 10.93
N GLY A 154 -32.94 -0.95 12.01
CA GLY A 154 -32.98 -0.31 13.32
C GLY A 154 -31.94 0.80 13.45
N SER A 155 -31.99 1.46 14.58
CA SER A 155 -31.13 2.56 14.98
C SER A 155 -29.83 2.08 15.64
N THR A 156 -28.83 2.95 15.69
CA THR A 156 -27.58 2.68 16.43
C THR A 156 -27.84 2.46 17.92
N GLN A 157 -28.84 3.12 18.51
CA GLN A 157 -29.19 2.88 19.92
C GLN A 157 -29.79 1.48 20.15
N GLU A 158 -30.62 0.99 19.23
CA GLU A 158 -31.11 -0.39 19.28
C GLU A 158 -29.98 -1.39 19.07
N ALA A 159 -29.02 -1.09 18.19
CA ALA A 159 -27.82 -1.93 18.01
C ALA A 159 -26.99 -2.01 19.29
N LEU A 160 -26.74 -0.87 19.95
CA LEU A 160 -26.04 -0.80 21.23
C LEU A 160 -26.79 -1.58 22.32
N ASN A 161 -28.12 -1.49 22.36
CA ASN A 161 -28.93 -2.26 23.31
C ASN A 161 -28.84 -3.78 23.08
N LEU A 162 -28.83 -4.23 21.81
CA LEU A 162 -28.68 -5.65 21.48
C LEU A 162 -27.30 -6.19 21.90
N LEU A 163 -26.26 -5.36 21.87
CA LEU A 163 -24.89 -5.77 22.23
C LEU A 163 -24.69 -5.99 23.74
N LYS A 164 -25.51 -5.36 24.60
CA LYS A 164 -25.44 -5.51 26.06
C LYS A 164 -25.57 -6.96 26.51
N ASP A 165 -26.45 -7.69 25.84
CA ASP A 165 -26.75 -9.10 26.11
C ASP A 165 -26.02 -10.07 25.17
N ASP A 166 -25.07 -9.57 24.38
CA ASP A 166 -24.24 -10.36 23.47
C ASP A 166 -22.85 -10.62 24.07
N VAL A 167 -22.07 -11.46 23.40
CA VAL A 167 -20.73 -11.86 23.84
C VAL A 167 -19.69 -11.63 22.76
N LEU A 168 -18.47 -11.29 23.15
CA LEU A 168 -17.32 -11.38 22.25
C LEU A 168 -17.08 -12.83 21.84
N VAL A 169 -16.80 -13.04 20.56
CA VAL A 169 -16.53 -14.38 19.99
C VAL A 169 -15.05 -14.77 20.07
N VAL A 170 -14.19 -13.78 20.29
CA VAL A 170 -12.72 -13.88 20.41
C VAL A 170 -12.26 -12.73 21.30
N ASP A 171 -11.22 -12.91 22.12
CA ASP A 171 -10.59 -11.80 22.84
C ASP A 171 -10.02 -10.77 21.85
N PRO A 172 -10.27 -9.46 22.04
CA PRO A 172 -9.81 -8.43 21.12
C PRO A 172 -8.30 -8.51 20.87
N GLY A 173 -7.87 -8.37 19.62
CA GLY A 173 -6.47 -8.37 19.18
C GLY A 173 -5.74 -9.71 19.23
N THR A 174 -6.39 -10.78 19.68
CA THR A 174 -5.73 -12.09 19.77
C THR A 174 -5.85 -12.90 18.49
N ARG A 175 -6.93 -12.73 17.71
CA ARG A 175 -7.14 -13.42 16.43
C ARG A 175 -7.95 -12.56 15.46
N CYS A 176 -7.74 -12.82 14.18
CA CYS A 176 -8.46 -12.19 13.09
C CYS A 176 -9.87 -12.78 12.98
N HIS A 177 -10.89 -11.94 13.15
CA HIS A 177 -12.30 -12.29 13.08
C HIS A 177 -13.10 -11.28 12.25
N TYR A 178 -13.73 -11.77 11.19
CA TYR A 178 -14.48 -10.92 10.28
C TYR A 178 -15.85 -10.53 10.87
N SER A 179 -15.99 -9.25 11.17
CA SER A 179 -17.20 -8.57 11.63
C SER A 179 -17.65 -7.45 10.70
N THR A 180 -18.86 -7.61 10.12
CA THR A 180 -19.57 -6.56 9.37
C THR A 180 -20.19 -5.54 10.33
N LEU A 181 -20.63 -6.02 11.50
CA LEU A 181 -21.10 -5.21 12.62
C LEU A 181 -20.06 -4.18 13.05
N ALA A 182 -18.80 -4.58 13.25
CA ALA A 182 -17.73 -3.69 13.70
C ALA A 182 -17.63 -2.41 12.86
N PHE A 183 -17.61 -2.54 11.53
CA PHE A 183 -17.49 -1.38 10.63
C PHE A 183 -18.72 -0.48 10.62
N SER A 184 -19.92 -1.06 10.71
CA SER A 184 -21.15 -0.26 10.74
C SER A 184 -21.27 0.47 12.07
N LEU A 185 -20.96 -0.20 13.19
CA LEU A 185 -20.93 0.41 14.51
C LEU A 185 -19.90 1.54 14.57
N LEU A 186 -18.67 1.31 14.09
CA LEU A 186 -17.61 2.31 14.02
C LEU A 186 -18.08 3.56 13.27
N ALA A 187 -18.60 3.38 12.06
CA ALA A 187 -19.09 4.48 11.23
C ALA A 187 -20.17 5.33 11.92
N HIS A 188 -21.20 4.67 12.47
CA HIS A 188 -22.33 5.37 13.08
C HIS A 188 -21.95 6.08 14.38
N VAL A 189 -21.11 5.45 15.22
CA VAL A 189 -20.62 6.07 16.46
C VAL A 189 -19.75 7.29 16.15
N LEU A 190 -18.81 7.17 15.20
CA LEU A 190 -17.97 8.30 14.78
C LEU A 190 -18.81 9.42 14.17
N ALA A 191 -19.79 9.11 13.32
CA ALA A 191 -20.65 10.12 12.69
C ALA A 191 -21.42 10.97 13.70
N ALA A 192 -21.88 10.37 14.81
CA ALA A 192 -22.54 11.09 15.90
C ALA A 192 -21.65 12.15 16.58
N HIS A 193 -20.32 12.09 16.40
CA HIS A 193 -19.35 13.03 16.95
C HIS A 193 -18.88 14.07 15.93
N THR A 194 -19.52 14.12 14.77
CA THR A 194 -19.26 15.11 13.72
C THR A 194 -20.42 16.11 13.66
N ALA A 195 -20.18 17.29 13.07
CA ALA A 195 -21.21 18.30 12.88
C ALA A 195 -22.38 17.78 12.00
N GLN A 196 -22.12 16.81 11.13
CA GLN A 196 -23.11 16.23 10.23
C GLN A 196 -24.07 15.28 10.93
N GLY A 197 -23.60 14.52 11.94
CA GLY A 197 -24.39 13.44 12.57
C GLY A 197 -24.79 12.29 11.62
N ASP A 198 -24.36 12.32 10.35
CA ASP A 198 -24.73 11.38 9.29
C ASP A 198 -23.48 10.90 8.55
N TYR A 199 -23.28 9.59 8.55
CA TYR A 199 -22.09 8.96 7.99
C TYR A 199 -22.00 9.11 6.47
N GLN A 200 -23.10 8.90 5.74
CA GLN A 200 -23.08 8.96 4.28
C GLN A 200 -22.74 10.37 3.79
N ARG A 201 -23.32 11.39 4.43
CA ARG A 201 -23.01 12.79 4.18
C ARG A 201 -21.55 13.11 4.50
N TRP A 202 -21.05 12.67 5.66
CA TRP A 202 -19.65 12.86 6.01
C TRP A 202 -18.71 12.28 4.94
N VAL A 203 -18.98 11.06 4.46
CA VAL A 203 -18.18 10.42 3.39
C VAL A 203 -18.24 11.22 2.08
N SER A 204 -19.43 11.72 1.70
CA SER A 204 -19.57 12.56 0.50
C SER A 204 -18.68 13.80 0.58
N GLU A 205 -18.86 14.60 1.64
CA GLU A 205 -18.24 15.92 1.80
C GLU A 205 -16.72 15.82 2.08
N ASN A 206 -16.27 14.79 2.81
CA ASN A 206 -14.89 14.71 3.29
C ASN A 206 -14.00 13.73 2.51
N VAL A 207 -14.59 12.86 1.69
CA VAL A 207 -13.83 11.87 0.90
C VAL A 207 -14.16 11.94 -0.57
N LEU A 208 -15.44 11.79 -0.95
CA LEU A 208 -15.81 11.62 -2.35
C LEU A 208 -15.68 12.92 -3.15
N GLU A 209 -16.25 14.02 -2.67
CA GLU A 209 -16.19 15.33 -3.33
C GLU A 209 -14.74 15.86 -3.43
N PRO A 210 -13.92 15.83 -2.35
CA PRO A 210 -12.52 16.25 -2.42
C PRO A 210 -11.69 15.41 -3.39
N LEU A 211 -12.01 14.12 -3.58
CA LEU A 211 -11.32 13.27 -4.56
C LEU A 211 -11.97 13.32 -5.96
N GLY A 212 -13.09 14.01 -6.12
CA GLY A 212 -13.84 14.06 -7.37
C GLY A 212 -14.45 12.72 -7.78
N MET A 213 -14.84 11.90 -6.80
CA MET A 213 -15.46 10.58 -6.99
C MET A 213 -16.99 10.69 -7.15
N ALA A 214 -17.43 11.40 -8.20
CA ALA A 214 -18.83 11.77 -8.41
C ALA A 214 -19.75 10.58 -8.75
N ASP A 215 -19.19 9.45 -9.17
CA ASP A 215 -19.91 8.23 -9.54
C ASP A 215 -19.82 7.15 -8.44
N THR A 216 -19.59 7.59 -7.20
CA THR A 216 -19.48 6.76 -6.01
C THR A 216 -20.51 7.21 -4.97
N GLY A 217 -21.16 6.27 -4.29
CA GLY A 217 -22.17 6.63 -3.30
C GLY A 217 -22.87 5.43 -2.67
N PHE A 218 -23.97 5.69 -1.98
CA PHE A 218 -24.74 4.66 -1.26
C PHE A 218 -26.14 4.44 -1.84
N ASP A 219 -26.76 5.48 -2.40
CA ASP A 219 -28.16 5.42 -2.82
C ASP A 219 -28.31 4.89 -4.25
N LEU A 220 -29.05 3.79 -4.39
CA LEU A 220 -29.35 3.17 -5.68
C LEU A 220 -30.56 3.87 -6.33
N THR A 221 -30.42 5.16 -6.66
CA THR A 221 -31.44 5.96 -7.34
C THR A 221 -31.71 5.43 -8.76
N PRO A 222 -32.81 5.82 -9.43
CA PRO A 222 -33.06 5.44 -10.82
C PRO A 222 -31.90 5.79 -11.77
N ALA A 223 -31.28 6.96 -11.58
CA ALA A 223 -30.14 7.39 -12.38
C ALA A 223 -28.90 6.50 -12.17
N VAL A 224 -28.62 6.12 -10.92
CA VAL A 224 -27.55 5.17 -10.59
C VAL A 224 -27.85 3.80 -11.19
N ARG A 225 -29.08 3.29 -11.02
CA ARG A 225 -29.50 1.99 -11.55
C ARG A 225 -29.37 1.89 -13.07
N ALA A 226 -29.61 2.97 -13.80
CA ALA A 226 -29.44 3.01 -15.26
C ALA A 226 -27.97 2.89 -15.71
N ARG A 227 -27.02 3.24 -14.84
CA ARG A 227 -25.57 3.15 -15.11
C ARG A 227 -24.89 1.96 -14.44
N LEU A 228 -25.58 1.29 -13.52
CA LEU A 228 -25.12 0.11 -12.81
C LEU A 228 -25.13 -1.11 -13.74
N ALA A 229 -24.04 -1.86 -13.79
CA ALA A 229 -24.05 -3.17 -14.43
C ALA A 229 -25.01 -4.10 -13.66
N ALA A 230 -25.84 -4.86 -14.38
CA ALA A 230 -26.78 -5.81 -13.78
C ALA A 230 -26.02 -7.02 -13.22
N GLY A 231 -26.17 -7.27 -11.92
CA GLY A 231 -25.53 -8.38 -11.23
C GLY A 231 -26.26 -9.70 -11.44
N PHE A 232 -25.51 -10.80 -11.49
CA PHE A 232 -26.03 -12.15 -11.68
C PHE A 232 -25.38 -13.14 -10.71
N TYR A 233 -26.13 -14.15 -10.28
CA TYR A 233 -25.55 -15.29 -9.58
C TYR A 233 -24.86 -16.24 -10.56
N GLY A 234 -24.02 -17.14 -10.06
CA GLY A 234 -23.38 -18.19 -10.88
C GLY A 234 -24.37 -19.12 -11.59
N SER A 235 -25.61 -19.18 -11.13
CA SER A 235 -26.73 -19.86 -11.81
C SER A 235 -27.29 -19.13 -13.03
N GLY A 236 -26.78 -17.93 -13.34
CA GLY A 236 -27.30 -17.05 -14.41
C GLY A 236 -28.56 -16.29 -14.04
N ARG A 237 -29.10 -16.47 -12.82
CA ARG A 237 -30.26 -15.71 -12.34
C ARG A 237 -29.87 -14.26 -11.99
N PRO A 238 -30.69 -13.25 -12.34
CA PRO A 238 -30.46 -11.88 -11.89
C PRO A 238 -30.41 -11.79 -10.37
N ALA A 239 -29.43 -11.04 -9.84
CA ALA A 239 -29.33 -10.77 -8.42
C ALA A 239 -30.18 -9.54 -8.04
N PRO A 240 -30.89 -9.58 -6.90
CA PRO A 240 -31.70 -8.46 -6.46
C PRO A 240 -30.84 -7.30 -5.96
N LEU A 241 -31.33 -6.08 -6.18
CA LEU A 241 -30.78 -4.88 -5.55
C LEU A 241 -31.59 -4.54 -4.30
N TYR A 242 -30.91 -4.49 -3.17
CA TYR A 242 -31.50 -4.20 -1.87
C TYR A 242 -30.63 -3.25 -1.04
N ASP A 243 -31.29 -2.58 -0.11
CA ASP A 243 -30.69 -1.68 0.87
C ASP A 243 -30.29 -2.46 2.13
N LEU A 244 -29.06 -2.27 2.59
CA LEU A 244 -28.47 -2.91 3.77
C LEU A 244 -28.88 -2.24 5.10
N GLY A 245 -29.71 -1.21 5.06
CA GLY A 245 -30.21 -0.49 6.22
C GLY A 245 -29.08 0.03 7.09
N TRP A 246 -29.07 -0.40 8.35
CA TRP A 246 -28.04 0.00 9.31
C TRP A 246 -26.62 -0.46 8.90
N TYR A 247 -26.50 -1.53 8.10
CA TYR A 247 -25.21 -2.06 7.64
C TYR A 247 -24.63 -1.36 6.42
N ARG A 248 -25.25 -0.28 5.93
CA ARG A 248 -24.77 0.54 4.80
C ARG A 248 -23.26 0.81 4.80
N PRO A 249 -22.64 1.28 5.90
CA PRO A 249 -21.20 1.59 5.93
C PRO A 249 -20.29 0.41 5.60
N SER A 250 -20.76 -0.81 5.86
CA SER A 250 -19.94 -2.01 5.73
C SER A 250 -20.02 -2.70 4.37
N GLY A 251 -20.97 -2.32 3.49
CA GLY A 251 -21.20 -3.10 2.28
C GLY A 251 -22.07 -2.49 1.17
N GLN A 252 -22.71 -1.33 1.36
CA GLN A 252 -23.74 -0.90 0.40
C GLN A 252 -23.18 -0.16 -0.82
N MET A 253 -21.99 0.44 -0.72
CA MET A 253 -21.56 1.42 -1.69
C MET A 253 -21.51 0.86 -3.11
N TYR A 254 -21.71 1.76 -4.07
CA TYR A 254 -21.36 1.56 -5.47
C TYR A 254 -20.23 2.52 -5.86
N SER A 255 -19.48 2.17 -6.89
CA SER A 255 -18.44 3.01 -7.48
C SER A 255 -18.14 2.58 -8.91
N THR A 256 -17.14 3.22 -9.51
CA THR A 256 -16.61 2.92 -10.84
C THR A 256 -15.11 2.61 -10.75
N ALA A 257 -14.55 1.98 -11.77
CA ALA A 257 -13.10 1.76 -11.83
C ALA A 257 -12.35 3.11 -11.84
N ALA A 258 -12.88 4.10 -12.57
CA ALA A 258 -12.30 5.44 -12.65
C ALA A 258 -12.28 6.18 -11.29
N ASP A 259 -13.34 6.05 -10.47
CA ASP A 259 -13.37 6.69 -9.16
C ASP A 259 -12.47 5.98 -8.14
N LEU A 260 -12.49 4.65 -8.11
CA LEU A 260 -11.58 3.90 -7.23
C LEU A 260 -10.11 4.10 -7.62
N ALA A 261 -9.79 4.37 -8.88
CA ALA A 261 -8.44 4.78 -9.28
C ALA A 261 -8.01 6.08 -8.57
N LYS A 262 -8.90 7.07 -8.43
CA LYS A 262 -8.61 8.33 -7.71
C LYS A 262 -8.33 8.06 -6.23
N LEU A 263 -9.11 7.17 -5.61
CA LEU A 263 -8.86 6.73 -4.23
C LEU A 263 -7.50 6.02 -4.11
N ALA A 264 -7.15 5.13 -5.04
CA ALA A 264 -5.85 4.45 -5.06
C ALA A 264 -4.69 5.44 -5.15
N VAL A 265 -4.76 6.41 -6.07
CA VAL A 265 -3.74 7.47 -6.21
C VAL A 265 -3.58 8.28 -4.94
N ALA A 266 -4.69 8.62 -4.26
CA ALA A 266 -4.68 9.38 -3.01
C ALA A 266 -4.06 8.57 -1.86
N LEU A 267 -4.42 7.29 -1.71
CA LEU A 267 -3.87 6.41 -0.67
C LEU A 267 -2.38 6.10 -0.86
N LEU A 268 -1.93 5.99 -2.12
CA LEU A 268 -0.52 5.83 -2.47
C LEU A 268 0.29 7.14 -2.31
N GLY A 269 -0.35 8.25 -1.94
CA GLY A 269 0.29 9.56 -1.81
C GLY A 269 0.91 10.07 -3.11
N SER A 270 0.40 9.60 -4.26
CA SER A 270 0.98 9.85 -5.58
C SER A 270 0.32 11.03 -6.30
N GLY A 271 -0.89 11.41 -5.91
CA GLY A 271 -1.63 12.52 -6.51
C GLY A 271 -1.43 13.87 -5.80
N PRO A 272 -1.89 14.97 -6.42
CA PRO A 272 -1.81 16.31 -5.84
C PRO A 272 -2.77 16.50 -4.65
N ARG A 273 -3.84 15.70 -4.59
CA ARG A 273 -4.82 15.73 -3.50
C ARG A 273 -4.44 14.70 -2.44
N ARG A 274 -4.36 15.13 -1.18
CA ARG A 274 -4.09 14.26 -0.04
C ARG A 274 -5.34 14.16 0.83
N LEU A 275 -5.70 12.93 1.18
CA LEU A 275 -6.79 12.67 2.12
C LEU A 275 -6.29 12.65 3.57
N LEU A 276 -5.11 12.08 3.79
CA LEU A 276 -4.45 11.94 5.09
C LEU A 276 -3.04 12.53 5.04
N ARG A 277 -2.45 12.86 6.21
CA ARG A 277 -1.02 13.16 6.31
C ARG A 277 -0.18 11.93 5.92
N PRO A 278 1.07 12.11 5.45
CA PRO A 278 1.90 10.99 4.95
C PRO A 278 2.12 9.87 5.96
N ASP A 279 2.30 10.22 7.23
CA ASP A 279 2.46 9.29 8.36
C ASP A 279 1.16 8.52 8.64
N ALA A 280 0.02 9.21 8.69
CA ALA A 280 -1.29 8.57 8.84
C ALA A 280 -1.61 7.62 7.69
N ALA A 281 -1.31 7.99 6.44
CA ALA A 281 -1.46 7.12 5.27
C ALA A 281 -0.56 5.89 5.35
N LYS A 282 0.68 6.03 5.85
CA LYS A 282 1.59 4.91 6.08
C LYS A 282 1.06 3.96 7.15
N THR A 283 0.53 4.50 8.25
CA THR A 283 -0.12 3.70 9.31
C THR A 283 -1.35 2.97 8.78
N LEU A 284 -2.19 3.65 7.99
CA LEU A 284 -3.37 3.05 7.36
C LEU A 284 -3.01 1.82 6.53
N LEU A 285 -1.90 1.87 5.77
CA LEU A 285 -1.45 0.80 4.88
C LEU A 285 -0.51 -0.22 5.55
N ALA A 286 -0.35 -0.18 6.87
CA ALA A 286 0.50 -1.11 7.61
C ALA A 286 -0.30 -2.31 8.16
N PRO A 287 0.29 -3.53 8.18
CA PRO A 287 -0.31 -4.66 8.86
C PRO A 287 -0.22 -4.48 10.38
N LEU A 288 -1.23 -5.00 11.10
CA LEU A 288 -1.29 -5.00 12.56
C LEU A 288 -1.09 -6.39 13.16
N LEU A 289 -1.65 -7.44 12.55
CA LEU A 289 -1.55 -8.80 13.09
C LEU A 289 -1.42 -9.84 11.97
N ALA A 290 -0.53 -10.81 12.17
CA ALA A 290 -0.46 -12.01 11.35
C ALA A 290 -1.62 -12.97 11.67
N CYS A 291 -2.25 -13.52 10.64
CA CYS A 291 -3.47 -14.32 10.74
C CYS A 291 -3.26 -15.75 10.20
N PRO A 292 -2.48 -16.62 10.86
CA PRO A 292 -2.18 -17.95 10.32
C PRO A 292 -3.43 -18.86 10.28
N GLY A 293 -3.58 -19.59 9.17
CA GLY A 293 -4.50 -20.73 9.03
C GLY A 293 -5.94 -20.40 8.64
N ALA A 294 -6.71 -19.78 9.54
CA ALA A 294 -8.17 -19.71 9.45
C ALA A 294 -8.72 -18.40 8.85
N TYR A 295 -7.86 -17.42 8.59
CA TYR A 295 -8.22 -16.16 7.95
C TYR A 295 -7.91 -16.24 6.45
N PHE A 296 -8.67 -15.52 5.63
CA PHE A 296 -8.54 -15.58 4.18
C PHE A 296 -7.37 -14.73 3.63
N ALA A 297 -6.54 -14.17 4.51
CA ALA A 297 -5.33 -13.41 4.19
C ALA A 297 -4.19 -13.71 5.19
N ASN A 298 -2.95 -13.33 4.86
CA ASN A 298 -1.78 -13.61 5.69
C ASN A 298 -1.70 -12.71 6.93
N GLU A 299 -2.05 -11.43 6.78
CA GLU A 299 -2.07 -10.43 7.86
C GLU A 299 -3.32 -9.55 7.69
N THR A 300 -3.73 -8.86 8.76
CA THR A 300 -4.81 -7.88 8.76
C THR A 300 -4.31 -6.52 9.26
N GLY A 301 -4.96 -5.45 8.82
CA GLY A 301 -4.74 -4.06 9.27
C GLY A 301 -6.00 -3.24 9.03
N THR A 302 -5.91 -1.92 8.99
CA THR A 302 -7.10 -1.05 8.98
C THR A 302 -7.44 -0.52 7.58
N PRO A 303 -8.41 -1.08 6.82
CA PRO A 303 -9.14 -2.35 7.00
C PRO A 303 -8.59 -3.50 6.14
N TRP A 304 -7.29 -3.45 5.85
CA TRP A 304 -6.70 -4.22 4.77
C TRP A 304 -6.44 -5.67 5.12
N GLU A 305 -6.58 -6.49 4.09
CA GLU A 305 -6.14 -7.87 4.00
C GLU A 305 -4.79 -7.89 3.28
N PHE A 306 -3.76 -8.46 3.90
CA PHE A 306 -2.42 -8.48 3.31
C PHE A 306 -2.10 -9.86 2.75
N HIS A 307 -1.64 -9.87 1.50
CA HIS A 307 -1.23 -11.08 0.80
C HIS A 307 0.24 -10.98 0.42
N ALA A 308 1.03 -12.00 0.79
CA ALA A 308 2.42 -12.08 0.38
C ALA A 308 2.51 -12.58 -1.06
N GLN A 309 3.12 -11.79 -1.96
CA GLN A 309 3.28 -12.15 -3.36
C GLN A 309 4.59 -11.62 -3.91
N ARG A 310 5.44 -12.51 -4.47
CA ARG A 310 6.74 -12.16 -5.07
C ARG A 310 7.61 -11.26 -4.19
N GLY A 311 7.58 -11.48 -2.88
CA GLY A 311 8.33 -10.69 -1.89
C GLY A 311 7.67 -9.37 -1.48
N TYR A 312 6.56 -8.97 -2.12
CA TYR A 312 5.75 -7.80 -1.74
C TYR A 312 4.61 -8.18 -0.81
N ARG A 313 4.17 -7.21 -0.01
CA ARG A 313 2.87 -7.21 0.64
C ARG A 313 1.87 -6.49 -0.25
N VAL A 314 0.93 -7.23 -0.82
CA VAL A 314 -0.22 -6.67 -1.53
C VAL A 314 -1.26 -6.29 -0.48
N VAL A 315 -1.54 -4.98 -0.38
CA VAL A 315 -2.58 -4.42 0.48
C VAL A 315 -3.90 -4.53 -0.27
N ARG A 316 -4.84 -5.34 0.21
CA ARG A 316 -6.06 -5.69 -0.53
C ARG A 316 -7.30 -5.49 0.32
N LYS A 317 -8.40 -5.10 -0.32
CA LYS A 317 -9.75 -5.22 0.23
C LYS A 317 -10.66 -5.86 -0.79
N ASP A 318 -11.19 -7.01 -0.43
CA ASP A 318 -12.19 -7.71 -1.23
C ASP A 318 -13.62 -7.40 -0.79
N GLY A 319 -14.55 -7.49 -1.74
CA GLY A 319 -15.98 -7.41 -1.48
C GLY A 319 -16.79 -8.37 -2.32
N ASP A 320 -17.76 -9.02 -1.68
CA ASP A 320 -18.73 -9.90 -2.32
C ASP A 320 -20.13 -9.57 -1.78
N LEU A 321 -21.09 -9.43 -2.68
CA LEU A 321 -22.50 -9.23 -2.40
C LEU A 321 -23.30 -9.87 -3.54
N ASP A 322 -24.60 -10.07 -3.36
CA ASP A 322 -25.43 -10.73 -4.36
C ASP A 322 -25.26 -10.11 -5.76
N GLY A 323 -24.70 -10.91 -6.68
CA GLY A 323 -24.45 -10.53 -8.06
C GLY A 323 -23.25 -9.62 -8.32
N TYR A 324 -22.41 -9.37 -7.32
CA TYR A 324 -21.24 -8.50 -7.47
C TYR A 324 -20.04 -8.99 -6.66
N ALA A 325 -18.88 -8.95 -7.31
CA ALA A 325 -17.60 -9.13 -6.65
C ALA A 325 -16.68 -7.95 -7.00
N ALA A 326 -15.82 -7.58 -6.06
CA ALA A 326 -14.91 -6.46 -6.23
C ALA A 326 -13.60 -6.70 -5.47
N THR A 327 -12.53 -6.12 -6.00
CA THR A 327 -11.22 -6.03 -5.35
C THR A 327 -10.64 -4.64 -5.55
N PHE A 328 -10.11 -4.09 -4.47
CA PHE A 328 -9.23 -2.93 -4.46
C PHE A 328 -7.88 -3.37 -3.89
N SER A 329 -6.79 -3.22 -4.64
CA SER A 329 -5.47 -3.64 -4.17
C SER A 329 -4.36 -2.65 -4.53
N LEU A 330 -3.37 -2.56 -3.65
CA LEU A 330 -2.24 -1.67 -3.75
C LEU A 330 -0.94 -2.42 -3.43
N VAL A 331 0.15 -1.98 -4.05
CA VAL A 331 1.52 -2.37 -3.70
C VAL A 331 2.28 -1.07 -3.40
N PRO A 332 2.18 -0.55 -2.15
CA PRO A 332 2.69 0.78 -1.82
C PRO A 332 4.17 1.02 -2.15
N PRO A 333 5.10 0.06 -1.93
CA PRO A 333 6.50 0.26 -2.29
C PRO A 333 6.72 0.55 -3.78
N LEU A 334 5.83 0.08 -4.66
CA LEU A 334 5.91 0.29 -6.11
C LEU A 334 4.94 1.37 -6.62
N ARG A 335 4.16 1.99 -5.73
CA ARG A 335 3.05 2.89 -6.10
C ARG A 335 2.13 2.30 -7.18
N LEU A 336 1.91 0.99 -7.14
CA LEU A 336 1.10 0.25 -8.08
C LEU A 336 -0.27 -0.05 -7.45
N GLY A 337 -1.34 0.12 -8.22
CA GLY A 337 -2.71 -0.20 -7.82
C GLY A 337 -3.42 -1.05 -8.88
N LEU A 338 -4.30 -1.93 -8.44
CA LEU A 338 -5.23 -2.68 -9.29
C LEU A 338 -6.62 -2.62 -8.65
N VAL A 339 -7.60 -2.20 -9.44
CA VAL A 339 -9.01 -2.29 -9.08
C VAL A 339 -9.69 -3.22 -10.07
N LEU A 340 -10.51 -4.14 -9.58
CA LEU A 340 -11.25 -5.11 -10.36
C LEU A 340 -12.70 -5.18 -9.87
N LEU A 341 -13.66 -4.89 -10.74
CA LEU A 341 -15.09 -4.85 -10.45
C LEU A 341 -15.82 -5.83 -11.35
N LEU A 342 -16.69 -6.67 -10.78
CA LEU A 342 -17.47 -7.68 -11.50
C LEU A 342 -18.96 -7.53 -11.19
N ALA A 343 -19.77 -7.59 -12.25
CA ALA A 343 -21.19 -7.90 -12.15
C ALA A 343 -21.36 -9.41 -12.33
N GLY A 344 -21.14 -10.14 -11.25
CA GLY A 344 -21.14 -11.60 -11.19
C GLY A 344 -20.38 -12.10 -9.95
N PRO A 345 -20.40 -13.41 -9.68
CA PRO A 345 -19.53 -14.00 -8.66
C PRO A 345 -18.06 -13.94 -9.11
N ARG A 346 -17.13 -14.13 -8.16
CA ARG A 346 -15.73 -14.38 -8.54
C ARG A 346 -15.65 -15.68 -9.36
N PRO A 347 -14.94 -15.67 -10.49
CA PRO A 347 -14.67 -16.89 -11.25
C PRO A 347 -14.01 -17.97 -10.39
N PRO A 348 -14.38 -19.25 -10.56
CA PRO A 348 -13.68 -20.36 -9.93
C PRO A 348 -12.25 -20.50 -10.50
N GLY A 349 -11.34 -21.04 -9.71
CA GLY A 349 -9.94 -21.26 -10.10
C GLY A 349 -8.97 -20.33 -9.37
N PRO A 350 -7.75 -20.15 -9.92
CA PRO A 350 -6.75 -19.29 -9.28
C PRO A 350 -7.21 -17.83 -9.24
N ASP A 351 -6.91 -17.16 -8.14
CA ASP A 351 -7.29 -15.77 -7.91
C ASP A 351 -6.77 -14.84 -9.02
N LEU A 352 -7.69 -14.08 -9.64
CA LEU A 352 -7.38 -13.23 -10.80
C LEU A 352 -6.39 -12.11 -10.47
N VAL A 353 -6.47 -11.57 -9.25
CA VAL A 353 -5.63 -10.46 -8.80
C VAL A 353 -4.22 -10.95 -8.56
N THR A 354 -4.06 -12.13 -7.95
CA THR A 354 -2.78 -12.84 -7.86
C THR A 354 -2.20 -13.08 -9.25
N ARG A 355 -2.96 -13.66 -10.18
CA ARG A 355 -2.48 -13.89 -11.55
C ARG A 355 -2.06 -12.60 -12.26
N ALA A 356 -2.80 -11.51 -12.07
CA ALA A 356 -2.44 -10.22 -12.64
C ALA A 356 -1.12 -9.69 -12.05
N TYR A 357 -0.95 -9.73 -10.73
CA TYR A 357 0.29 -9.32 -10.09
C TYR A 357 1.49 -10.21 -10.42
N ASP A 358 1.27 -11.48 -10.78
CA ASP A 358 2.35 -12.35 -11.24
C ASP A 358 2.98 -11.91 -12.57
N GLU A 359 2.22 -11.17 -13.39
CA GLU A 359 2.72 -10.53 -14.61
C GLU A 359 3.22 -9.11 -14.33
N LEU A 360 2.49 -8.33 -13.53
CA LEU A 360 2.80 -6.90 -13.30
C LEU A 360 4.06 -6.69 -12.45
N LEU A 361 4.24 -7.46 -11.37
CA LEU A 361 5.32 -7.22 -10.43
C LEU A 361 6.70 -7.41 -11.08
N PRO A 362 7.01 -8.54 -11.75
CA PRO A 362 8.32 -8.71 -12.38
C PRO A 362 8.58 -7.69 -13.48
N ALA A 363 7.56 -7.32 -14.27
CA ALA A 363 7.68 -6.35 -15.34
C ALA A 363 7.99 -4.94 -14.80
N LEU A 364 7.27 -4.51 -13.75
CA LEU A 364 7.50 -3.21 -13.13
C LEU A 364 8.83 -3.18 -12.38
N GLU A 365 9.21 -4.27 -11.71
CA GLU A 365 10.53 -4.39 -11.09
C GLU A 365 11.65 -4.25 -12.12
N GLY A 366 11.55 -4.98 -13.24
CA GLY A 366 12.51 -4.89 -14.33
C GLY A 366 12.62 -3.47 -14.87
N ALA A 367 11.47 -2.81 -15.13
CA ALA A 367 11.44 -1.44 -15.63
C ALA A 367 12.04 -0.42 -14.64
N LEU A 368 11.69 -0.51 -13.35
CA LEU A 368 12.23 0.39 -12.32
C LEU A 368 13.72 0.17 -12.14
N ARG A 369 14.18 -1.09 -12.13
CA ARG A 369 15.61 -1.38 -12.15
C ARG A 369 16.22 -0.74 -13.40
N GLU A 370 15.82 -1.08 -14.62
CA GLU A 370 16.40 -0.48 -15.83
C GLU A 370 16.44 1.05 -15.83
N ALA A 371 15.43 1.71 -15.26
CA ALA A 371 15.34 3.16 -15.15
C ALA A 371 16.15 3.78 -14.00
N GLU A 372 16.57 3.00 -12.98
CA GLU A 372 17.42 3.51 -11.90
C GLU A 372 18.70 4.11 -12.51
N PRO A 373 18.98 5.41 -12.27
CA PRO A 373 20.10 6.06 -12.90
C PRO A 373 21.42 5.42 -12.45
N GLY A 374 22.23 5.03 -13.43
CA GLY A 374 23.57 4.54 -13.19
C GLY A 374 24.51 5.60 -12.59
N PRO A 375 25.79 5.25 -12.40
CA PRO A 375 26.81 6.22 -12.03
C PRO A 375 26.84 7.38 -13.03
N ALA A 376 26.90 8.61 -12.51
CA ALA A 376 26.99 9.82 -13.32
C ALA A 376 28.30 10.57 -13.00
N PRO A 377 29.09 10.96 -14.01
CA PRO A 377 30.33 11.72 -13.81
C PRO A 377 30.04 13.16 -13.38
N PRO A 378 30.87 13.76 -12.51
CA PRO A 378 30.89 15.20 -12.32
C PRO A 378 31.50 15.90 -13.54
N PRO A 379 31.30 17.23 -13.71
CA PRO A 379 31.97 18.02 -14.76
C PRO A 379 33.49 17.85 -14.76
N SER A 380 34.08 17.65 -13.58
CA SER A 380 35.48 17.27 -13.43
C SER A 380 35.65 16.38 -12.21
N ALA A 381 36.37 15.27 -12.37
CA ALA A 381 36.75 14.37 -11.28
C ALA A 381 37.93 14.91 -10.45
N HIS A 382 38.74 15.81 -11.03
CA HIS A 382 39.99 16.28 -10.44
C HIS A 382 39.84 16.83 -9.00
N PRO A 383 38.85 17.68 -8.68
CA PRO A 383 38.72 18.23 -7.32
C PRO A 383 38.52 17.17 -6.25
N PHE A 384 37.88 16.06 -6.62
CA PHE A 384 37.40 15.04 -5.69
C PHE A 384 38.30 13.79 -5.66
N ALA A 385 39.11 13.57 -6.70
CA ALA A 385 40.01 12.43 -6.79
C ALA A 385 41.22 12.58 -5.85
N GLY A 386 41.55 11.53 -5.11
CA GLY A 386 42.65 11.54 -4.16
C GLY A 386 42.57 10.41 -3.12
N TYR A 387 43.46 10.49 -2.13
CA TYR A 387 43.48 9.60 -0.99
C TYR A 387 42.86 10.27 0.21
N PHE A 388 42.10 9.53 1.00
CA PHE A 388 41.44 10.05 2.19
C PHE A 388 41.50 9.08 3.35
N THR A 389 41.26 9.57 4.55
CA THR A 389 41.20 8.76 5.77
C THR A 389 40.07 9.19 6.70
N PHE A 390 39.42 8.20 7.32
CA PHE A 390 38.52 8.40 8.44
C PHE A 390 39.20 7.93 9.72
N ALA A 391 39.36 8.86 10.67
CA ALA A 391 40.00 8.64 11.97
C ALA A 391 41.40 7.98 11.92
N ASN A 392 42.12 8.07 10.79
CA ASN A 392 43.39 7.37 10.55
C ASN A 392 43.29 5.83 10.67
N LEU A 393 42.09 5.28 10.56
CA LEU A 393 41.78 3.86 10.69
C LEU A 393 41.29 3.24 9.37
N THR A 394 40.44 3.98 8.65
CA THR A 394 39.89 3.54 7.36
C THR A 394 40.41 4.45 6.26
N PHE A 395 40.89 3.87 5.16
CA PHE A 395 41.49 4.60 4.05
C PHE A 395 40.67 4.44 2.78
N TYR A 396 40.56 5.54 2.04
CA TYR A 396 39.75 5.63 0.83
C TYR A 396 40.59 6.17 -0.32
N GLU A 397 40.41 5.60 -1.50
CA GLU A 397 40.91 6.14 -2.76
C GLU A 397 39.71 6.52 -3.61
N VAL A 398 39.59 7.81 -3.94
CA VAL A 398 38.62 8.30 -4.91
C VAL A 398 39.34 8.50 -6.23
N ARG A 399 38.85 7.85 -7.28
CA ARG A 399 39.44 7.95 -8.63
C ARG A 399 38.36 7.99 -9.70
N ALA A 400 38.68 8.55 -10.86
CA ALA A 400 37.81 8.47 -12.02
C ALA A 400 37.73 7.03 -12.54
N GLY A 401 36.52 6.59 -12.87
CA GLY A 401 36.21 5.35 -13.56
C GLY A 401 36.22 5.53 -15.09
N PRO A 402 35.90 4.45 -15.83
CA PRO A 402 35.96 4.45 -17.29
C PRO A 402 35.04 5.46 -17.98
N ALA A 403 33.89 5.79 -17.38
CA ALA A 403 32.95 6.78 -17.90
C ALA A 403 33.14 8.16 -17.23
N GLY A 404 34.25 8.36 -16.51
CA GLY A 404 34.52 9.58 -15.73
C GLY A 404 33.79 9.64 -14.39
N GLU A 405 32.98 8.63 -14.05
CA GLU A 405 32.30 8.55 -12.76
C GLU A 405 33.32 8.42 -11.63
N LEU A 406 33.06 9.00 -10.46
CA LEU A 406 33.97 8.78 -9.34
C LEU A 406 33.74 7.38 -8.77
N ARG A 407 34.83 6.70 -8.41
CA ARG A 407 34.81 5.42 -7.70
C ARG A 407 35.51 5.59 -6.36
N LEU A 408 34.80 5.28 -5.28
CA LEU A 408 35.29 5.28 -3.92
C LEU A 408 35.72 3.86 -3.56
N ARG A 409 37.03 3.65 -3.40
CA ARG A 409 37.62 2.37 -3.00
C ARG A 409 38.09 2.43 -1.55
N GLN A 410 37.57 1.55 -0.71
CA GLN A 410 38.15 1.31 0.62
C GLN A 410 39.38 0.41 0.49
N PHE A 411 40.45 0.69 1.23
CA PHE A 411 41.67 -0.11 1.21
C PHE A 411 42.43 -0.06 2.55
N GLY A 412 43.44 -0.92 2.66
CA GLY A 412 44.26 -1.11 3.85
C GLY A 412 44.16 -2.53 4.40
N PRO A 413 45.08 -2.96 5.29
CA PRO A 413 45.28 -4.37 5.62
C PRO A 413 44.02 -5.03 6.16
N ARG A 414 43.30 -4.33 7.05
CA ARG A 414 42.06 -4.83 7.65
C ARG A 414 40.90 -4.93 6.66
N VAL A 415 40.73 -3.93 5.78
CA VAL A 415 39.68 -3.94 4.76
C VAL A 415 39.97 -5.02 3.71
N GLU A 416 41.22 -5.16 3.31
CA GLU A 416 41.63 -6.13 2.30
C GLU A 416 41.58 -7.58 2.80
N ALA A 417 41.67 -7.79 4.11
CA ALA A 417 41.43 -9.10 4.73
C ALA A 417 39.94 -9.43 4.87
N LEU A 418 39.09 -8.45 5.18
CA LEU A 418 37.69 -8.69 5.54
C LEU A 418 36.71 -8.56 4.37
N VAL A 419 36.86 -7.54 3.52
CA VAL A 419 35.87 -7.21 2.48
C VAL A 419 36.26 -7.87 1.15
N PRO A 420 35.40 -8.61 0.44
CA PRO A 420 35.74 -9.18 -0.86
C PRO A 420 36.01 -8.09 -1.91
N PRO A 421 36.92 -8.33 -2.88
CA PRO A 421 37.30 -7.33 -3.89
C PRO A 421 36.11 -6.69 -4.63
N ALA A 422 35.05 -7.47 -4.91
CA ALA A 422 33.84 -7.01 -5.59
C ALA A 422 33.10 -5.88 -4.86
N PHE A 423 33.23 -5.78 -3.54
CA PHE A 423 32.52 -4.80 -2.70
C PHE A 423 33.41 -3.71 -2.11
N ARG A 424 34.72 -3.73 -2.42
CA ARG A 424 35.66 -2.69 -1.94
C ARG A 424 35.52 -1.36 -2.66
N THR A 425 34.98 -1.38 -3.88
CA THR A 425 34.89 -0.21 -4.74
C THR A 425 33.43 0.06 -5.07
N LEU A 426 32.94 1.22 -4.65
CA LEU A 426 31.58 1.68 -4.95
C LEU A 426 31.65 2.83 -5.94
N ALA A 427 30.68 2.88 -6.86
CA ALA A 427 30.56 4.01 -7.77
C ALA A 427 29.87 5.17 -7.03
N LEU A 428 30.20 6.40 -7.42
CA LEU A 428 29.55 7.60 -6.94
C LEU A 428 28.79 8.23 -8.09
N ARG A 429 27.49 8.43 -7.89
CA ARG A 429 26.65 9.18 -8.82
C ARG A 429 26.70 10.65 -8.45
N HIS A 430 27.14 11.51 -9.36
CA HIS A 430 27.07 12.95 -9.19
C HIS A 430 25.61 13.41 -9.15
N LEU A 431 25.23 14.17 -8.12
CA LEU A 431 23.89 14.75 -8.02
C LEU A 431 23.93 16.23 -8.39
N HIS A 432 24.70 17.02 -7.64
CA HIS A 432 24.87 18.44 -7.90
C HIS A 432 26.09 19.00 -7.16
N GLY A 433 26.87 19.86 -7.82
CA GLY A 433 28.03 20.51 -7.21
C GLY A 433 29.00 19.51 -6.57
N ARG A 434 29.12 19.57 -5.23
CA ARG A 434 30.01 18.73 -4.40
C ARG A 434 29.32 17.53 -3.75
N VAL A 435 28.07 17.25 -4.14
CA VAL A 435 27.23 16.20 -3.56
C VAL A 435 27.11 15.04 -4.53
N PHE A 436 27.41 13.86 -4.02
CA PHE A 436 27.34 12.59 -4.73
C PHE A 436 26.50 11.58 -3.94
N GLN A 437 26.14 10.48 -4.57
CA GLN A 437 25.40 9.39 -3.97
C GLN A 437 26.15 8.07 -4.15
N LEU A 438 26.24 7.25 -3.10
CA LEU A 438 26.80 5.91 -3.17
C LEU A 438 25.93 5.00 -4.04
N HIS A 439 26.53 4.45 -5.10
CA HIS A 439 25.90 3.52 -6.01
C HIS A 439 26.58 2.16 -5.89
N VAL A 440 25.83 1.18 -5.38
CA VAL A 440 26.25 -0.22 -5.29
C VAL A 440 25.75 -0.90 -6.55
N ALA A 441 26.64 -1.59 -7.28
CA ALA A 441 26.25 -2.33 -8.47
C ALA A 441 25.16 -3.36 -8.11
N ARG A 442 24.16 -3.53 -8.99
CA ARG A 442 22.97 -4.34 -8.72
C ARG A 442 23.30 -5.78 -8.36
N GLU A 443 22.33 -6.42 -7.69
CA GLU A 443 22.41 -7.81 -7.21
C GLU A 443 23.56 -8.03 -6.21
N PHE A 444 23.43 -7.41 -5.04
CA PHE A 444 24.39 -7.55 -3.94
C PHE A 444 23.77 -8.27 -2.73
N PRO A 445 24.55 -8.97 -1.89
CA PRO A 445 24.03 -9.50 -0.63
C PRO A 445 23.66 -8.34 0.30
N CYS A 446 22.48 -8.39 0.94
CA CYS A 446 22.00 -7.32 1.81
C CYS A 446 23.00 -7.01 2.93
N THR A 447 23.52 -8.09 3.52
CA THR A 447 24.61 -8.07 4.48
C THR A 447 25.77 -8.85 3.92
N LEU A 448 26.95 -8.26 4.04
CA LEU A 448 28.21 -8.92 3.75
C LEU A 448 28.83 -9.39 5.08
N PRO A 449 29.03 -10.70 5.29
CA PRO A 449 29.75 -11.19 6.46
C PRO A 449 31.21 -10.75 6.41
N LEU A 450 31.72 -10.18 7.51
CA LEU A 450 33.08 -9.69 7.71
C LEU A 450 33.64 -10.26 9.03
N GLY A 451 33.98 -11.56 9.03
CA GLY A 451 34.33 -12.27 10.27
C GLY A 451 33.13 -12.31 11.23
N ASP A 452 33.28 -11.75 12.44
CA ASP A 452 32.21 -11.67 13.45
C ASP A 452 31.25 -10.48 13.26
N ALA A 453 31.46 -9.68 12.21
CA ALA A 453 30.65 -8.49 11.91
C ALA A 453 29.90 -8.62 10.58
N TRP A 454 28.93 -7.72 10.36
CA TRP A 454 28.15 -7.66 9.13
C TRP A 454 28.13 -6.23 8.60
N LEU A 455 28.35 -6.07 7.30
CA LEU A 455 28.24 -4.78 6.61
C LEU A 455 26.97 -4.75 5.78
N SER A 456 26.04 -3.83 6.09
CA SER A 456 24.84 -3.63 5.27
C SER A 456 25.21 -2.86 4.00
N LEU A 457 25.17 -3.53 2.85
CA LEU A 457 25.35 -2.90 1.54
C LEU A 457 24.09 -2.14 1.12
N GLU A 458 22.92 -2.60 1.57
CA GLU A 458 21.64 -1.91 1.36
C GLU A 458 21.63 -0.55 2.05
N ALA A 459 22.10 -0.48 3.30
CA ALA A 459 22.20 0.78 4.03
C ALA A 459 23.20 1.76 3.41
N GLN A 460 24.17 1.28 2.61
CA GLN A 460 25.16 2.11 1.92
C GLN A 460 24.64 2.64 0.59
N HIS A 461 23.83 1.88 -0.13
CA HIS A 461 23.25 2.33 -1.37
C HIS A 461 22.38 3.57 -1.14
N GLY A 462 22.47 4.55 -2.03
CA GLY A 462 21.68 5.77 -1.95
C GLY A 462 22.19 6.82 -0.96
N GLN A 463 23.21 6.51 -0.15
CA GLN A 463 23.72 7.46 0.86
C GLN A 463 24.51 8.60 0.22
N LEU A 464 24.31 9.81 0.75
CA LEU A 464 24.97 11.01 0.25
C LEU A 464 26.43 11.07 0.68
N VAL A 465 27.31 11.35 -0.27
CA VAL A 465 28.72 11.70 -0.06
C VAL A 465 28.88 13.19 -0.34
N ASN A 466 29.13 13.96 0.70
CA ASN A 466 29.24 15.41 0.67
C ASN A 466 30.71 15.81 0.75
N PHE A 467 31.33 16.09 -0.39
CA PHE A 467 32.69 16.63 -0.42
C PHE A 467 32.71 18.05 0.16
N TYR A 468 33.76 18.39 0.90
CA TYR A 468 33.97 19.72 1.45
C TYR A 468 34.21 20.75 0.34
N PRO A 469 33.94 22.05 0.60
CA PRO A 469 34.25 23.12 -0.33
C PRO A 469 35.71 23.06 -0.77
N LEU A 470 35.96 23.39 -2.04
CA LEU A 470 37.29 23.33 -2.62
C LEU A 470 38.22 24.32 -1.91
N ASP A 471 39.44 23.88 -1.65
CA ASP A 471 40.50 24.74 -1.13
C ASP A 471 41.09 25.65 -2.22
N HIS A 472 42.09 26.43 -1.86
CA HIS A 472 42.81 27.34 -2.77
C HIS A 472 43.56 26.62 -3.91
N HIS A 473 43.74 25.31 -3.84
CA HIS A 473 44.29 24.47 -4.92
C HIS A 473 43.20 23.85 -5.79
N GLY A 474 41.92 24.18 -5.55
CA GLY A 474 40.79 23.61 -6.28
C GLY A 474 40.51 22.15 -5.90
N LEU A 475 40.99 21.70 -4.75
CA LEU A 475 40.84 20.32 -4.28
C LEU A 475 39.88 20.27 -3.09
N SER A 476 39.07 19.23 -3.01
CA SER A 476 38.26 19.01 -1.81
C SER A 476 39.14 18.45 -0.69
N PRO A 477 39.21 19.09 0.49
CA PRO A 477 40.04 18.64 1.60
C PRO A 477 39.47 17.42 2.32
N GLY A 478 38.28 16.94 1.95
CA GLY A 478 37.62 15.84 2.63
C GLY A 478 36.16 15.66 2.22
N PHE A 479 35.46 14.75 2.89
CA PHE A 479 34.03 14.54 2.70
C PHE A 479 33.34 13.98 3.95
N ASP A 480 32.01 14.04 3.97
CA ASP A 480 31.15 13.36 4.92
C ASP A 480 30.22 12.37 4.21
N VAL A 481 29.82 11.33 4.93
CA VAL A 481 28.74 10.39 4.56
C VAL A 481 27.74 10.32 5.73
N PRO A 482 26.84 11.31 5.86
CA PRO A 482 26.01 11.48 7.06
C PRO A 482 25.14 10.28 7.39
N GLY A 483 24.53 9.64 6.39
CA GLY A 483 23.65 8.49 6.61
C GLY A 483 24.38 7.20 6.99
N LEU A 484 25.72 7.19 6.97
CA LEU A 484 26.56 6.15 7.55
C LEU A 484 27.27 6.61 8.83
N ASN A 485 26.86 7.76 9.40
CA ASN A 485 27.52 8.39 10.55
C ASN A 485 29.04 8.56 10.38
N THR A 486 29.52 8.72 9.15
CA THR A 486 30.94 8.88 8.84
C THR A 486 31.21 10.35 8.52
N TYR A 487 31.89 11.05 9.42
CA TYR A 487 32.17 12.48 9.30
C TYR A 487 33.67 12.74 9.36
N ARG A 488 34.14 13.88 8.85
CA ARG A 488 35.56 14.28 8.91
C ARG A 488 36.47 13.28 8.22
N VAL A 489 36.08 12.81 7.03
CA VAL A 489 36.99 12.08 6.16
C VAL A 489 37.94 13.09 5.53
N LEU A 490 39.24 12.98 5.81
CA LEU A 490 40.23 14.00 5.44
C LEU A 490 41.11 13.53 4.29
N ARG A 491 41.42 14.45 3.36
CA ARG A 491 42.33 14.22 2.23
C ARG A 491 43.76 14.05 2.74
N LEU A 492 44.45 13.06 2.18
CA LEU A 492 45.86 12.78 2.40
C LEU A 492 46.69 13.34 1.23
N GLN A 493 47.89 13.81 1.55
CA GLN A 493 48.84 14.33 0.55
C GLN A 493 49.40 13.22 -0.36
N ARG A 494 49.49 11.99 0.14
CA ARG A 494 50.09 10.84 -0.55
C ARG A 494 49.34 9.57 -0.20
N LYS A 495 49.49 8.54 -1.03
CA LYS A 495 48.97 7.20 -0.74
C LYS A 495 49.63 6.67 0.54
N PRO A 496 48.87 6.27 1.57
CA PRO A 496 49.43 5.65 2.77
C PRO A 496 50.07 4.30 2.43
N VAL A 497 51.21 4.03 3.06
CA VAL A 497 51.96 2.78 2.93
C VAL A 497 51.87 2.03 4.25
N PHE A 498 51.35 0.81 4.22
CA PHE A 498 51.26 -0.05 5.39
C PHE A 498 52.47 -0.97 5.39
N LYS A 499 53.27 -0.92 6.46
CA LYS A 499 54.30 -1.93 6.69
C LYS A 499 53.60 -3.18 7.20
N THR A 500 53.76 -4.30 6.52
CA THR A 500 53.45 -5.63 7.08
C THR A 500 54.37 -5.85 8.27
N GLN A 501 53.80 -5.99 9.47
CA GLN A 501 54.51 -6.52 10.63
C GLN A 501 54.53 -8.04 10.58
#